data_AF-A0A7J2WGK9-F1
#
_entry.id   AF-A0A7J2WGK9-F1
#
_cell.length_a   1.000
_cell.length_b   1.000
_cell.length_c   1.000
_cell.angle_alpha   90.00
_cell.angle_beta   90.00
_cell.angle_gamma   90.00
#
_symmetry.space_group_name_H-M   'P 1'
#
loop_
_entity.id
_entity.type
_entity.pdbx_description
1 polymer ?
#
loop_
_entity_poly.entity_id
_entity_poly.type
_entity_poly.pdbx_seq_one_letter_code
_entity_poly.pdbx_strand_id
1 'polypeptide(L)'
;MSTDVSSVRRGSVWEEALLEELLYAIAHIAHAEQHLIEIETLQGKPTLAHLINTLRTCRKEVGNILLNHIRVSDDSGGEFRSRTESFWCCLKHSAMALIHCDEVIEKLIKRLADSVVNTGLRSDSTDADDVKLLLNELVEAYKVRKTLRVGFDEDY
;
A
#
# COMPACT_ATOMS: atom_id res chain seq x y z
N MET A 1 10.95 -24.80 40.98
CA MET A 1 10.97 -25.58 39.72
C MET A 1 10.65 -24.61 38.61
N SER A 2 11.70 -24.15 37.93
CA SER A 2 11.62 -23.19 36.84
C SER A 2 11.03 -23.86 35.61
N THR A 3 9.93 -23.32 35.10
CA THR A 3 9.38 -23.67 33.79
C THR A 3 10.35 -23.16 32.73
N ASP A 4 11.11 -24.10 32.20
CA ASP A 4 12.10 -23.92 31.15
C ASP A 4 11.39 -23.55 29.83
N VAL A 5 11.56 -22.30 29.43
CA VAL A 5 10.97 -21.71 28.20
C VAL A 5 11.68 -22.21 26.94
N SER A 6 12.71 -23.05 27.07
CA SER A 6 13.57 -23.49 25.96
C SER A 6 12.95 -24.55 25.02
N SER A 7 11.71 -24.99 25.24
CA SER A 7 11.13 -26.11 24.49
C SER A 7 10.13 -25.73 23.38
N VAL A 8 10.00 -24.46 22.99
CA VAL A 8 9.28 -24.12 21.74
C VAL A 8 10.20 -24.37 20.53
N ARG A 9 10.51 -25.66 20.30
CA ARG A 9 10.84 -26.16 18.97
C ARG A 9 9.58 -26.08 18.11
N ARG A 10 9.34 -24.92 17.49
CA ARG A 10 8.43 -24.81 16.35
C ARG A 10 9.27 -24.51 15.13
N GLY A 11 9.22 -25.42 14.16
CA GLY A 11 9.61 -25.11 12.78
C GLY A 11 8.88 -23.84 12.39
N SER A 12 9.65 -22.78 12.23
CA SER A 12 9.17 -21.45 11.95
C SER A 12 10.15 -20.93 10.93
N VAL A 13 9.64 -20.66 9.74
CA VAL A 13 10.33 -19.91 8.71
C VAL A 13 10.57 -18.52 9.32
N TRP A 14 11.65 -18.38 10.09
CA TRP A 14 12.17 -17.09 10.56
C TRP A 14 13.09 -16.57 9.45
N GLU A 15 12.54 -16.38 8.26
CA GLU A 15 13.22 -15.54 7.29
C GLU A 15 13.09 -14.11 7.81
N GLU A 16 14.22 -13.41 7.88
CA GLU A 16 14.18 -11.96 8.14
C GLU A 16 13.34 -11.34 7.04
N ALA A 17 12.32 -10.55 7.42
CA ALA A 17 11.48 -9.87 6.44
C ALA A 17 12.38 -9.07 5.49
N LEU A 18 12.25 -9.32 4.19
CA LEU A 18 12.97 -8.59 3.18
C LEU A 18 12.61 -7.10 3.28
N LEU A 19 13.55 -6.22 2.94
CA LEU A 19 13.30 -4.76 2.91
C LEU A 19 12.03 -4.41 2.13
N GLU A 20 11.80 -5.14 1.04
CA GLU A 20 10.60 -5.04 0.23
C GLU A 20 9.32 -5.39 1.00
N GLU A 21 9.30 -6.49 1.76
CA GLU A 21 8.16 -6.90 2.57
C GLU A 21 7.82 -5.87 3.65
N LEU A 22 8.84 -5.26 4.26
CA LEU A 22 8.65 -4.16 5.21
C LEU A 22 8.03 -2.93 4.54
N LEU A 23 8.46 -2.59 3.32
CA LEU A 23 7.87 -1.49 2.54
C LEU A 23 6.43 -1.78 2.14
N TYR A 24 6.12 -3.00 1.69
CA TYR A 24 4.74 -3.43 1.40
C TYR A 24 3.86 -3.40 2.64
N ALA A 25 4.37 -3.87 3.79
CA ALA A 25 3.64 -3.81 5.05
C ALA A 25 3.31 -2.35 5.44
N ILE A 26 4.28 -1.43 5.35
CA ILE A 26 4.05 0.01 5.58
C ILE A 26 2.97 0.55 4.64
N ALA A 27 3.06 0.21 3.36
CA ALA A 27 2.12 0.65 2.34
C ALA A 27 0.69 0.17 2.65
N HIS A 28 0.51 -1.13 2.92
CA HIS A 28 -0.80 -1.73 3.20
C HIS A 28 -1.42 -1.17 4.48
N ILE A 29 -0.63 -1.00 5.54
CA ILE A 29 -1.14 -0.43 6.80
C ILE A 29 -1.51 1.05 6.61
N ALA A 30 -0.68 1.84 5.92
CA ALA A 30 -0.99 3.23 5.61
C ALA A 30 -2.27 3.37 4.76
N HIS A 31 -2.43 2.48 3.78
CA HIS A 31 -3.58 2.45 2.90
C HIS A 31 -4.87 2.07 3.65
N ALA A 32 -4.81 1.04 4.51
CA ALA A 32 -5.94 0.66 5.36
C ALA A 32 -6.32 1.78 6.34
N GLU A 33 -5.33 2.48 6.92
CA GLU A 33 -5.57 3.67 7.76
C GLU A 33 -6.37 4.73 6.99
N GLN A 34 -5.97 5.04 5.75
CA GLN A 34 -6.66 6.02 4.91
C GLN A 34 -8.12 5.61 4.64
N HIS A 35 -8.36 4.35 4.26
CA HIS A 35 -9.73 3.86 4.01
C HIS A 35 -10.63 3.97 5.24
N LEU A 36 -10.12 3.68 6.44
CA LEU A 36 -10.89 3.86 7.67
C LEU A 36 -11.22 5.33 7.94
N ILE A 37 -10.29 6.25 7.69
CA ILE A 37 -10.52 7.70 7.82
C ILE A 37 -11.60 8.16 6.82
N GLU A 38 -11.56 7.68 5.58
CA GLU A 38 -12.58 7.98 4.57
C GLU A 38 -13.97 7.48 5.02
N ILE A 39 -14.05 6.26 5.57
CA ILE A 39 -15.31 5.72 6.11
C ILE A 39 -15.82 6.57 7.28
N GLU A 40 -14.98 6.94 8.25
CA GLU A 40 -15.40 7.82 9.37
C GLU A 40 -15.90 9.17 8.87
N THR A 41 -15.21 9.74 7.89
CA THR A 41 -15.57 11.03 7.28
C THR A 41 -16.94 10.94 6.62
N LEU A 42 -17.22 9.87 5.88
CA LEU A 42 -18.52 9.63 5.24
C LEU A 42 -19.64 9.37 6.27
N GLN A 43 -19.32 8.70 7.39
CA GLN A 43 -20.29 8.44 8.46
C GLN A 43 -20.54 9.67 9.35
N GLY A 44 -19.63 10.65 9.35
CA GLY A 44 -19.67 11.84 10.21
C GLY A 44 -19.53 11.51 11.72
N LYS A 45 -18.98 10.34 12.07
CA LYS A 45 -18.85 9.88 13.46
C LYS A 45 -17.51 9.16 13.66
N PRO A 46 -16.82 9.38 14.80
CA PRO A 46 -15.50 8.78 15.08
C PRO A 46 -15.62 7.37 15.69
N THR A 47 -16.25 6.44 14.97
CA THR A 47 -16.52 5.06 15.45
C THR A 47 -15.33 4.11 15.25
N LEU A 48 -14.36 4.47 14.40
CA LEU A 48 -13.22 3.65 13.99
C LEU A 48 -11.89 4.20 14.53
N ALA A 49 -11.91 5.29 15.30
CA ALA A 49 -10.73 5.96 15.84
C ALA A 49 -9.76 5.01 16.57
N HIS A 50 -10.28 4.01 17.29
CA HIS A 50 -9.44 2.99 17.92
C HIS A 50 -8.66 2.17 16.88
N LEU A 51 -9.32 1.70 15.81
CA LEU A 51 -8.69 0.93 14.74
C LEU A 51 -7.66 1.76 13.97
N ILE A 52 -8.00 3.01 13.65
CA ILE A 52 -7.08 3.95 13.00
C ILE A 52 -5.81 4.15 13.84
N ASN A 53 -5.95 4.31 15.15
CA ASN A 53 -4.81 4.46 16.04
C ASN A 53 -3.99 3.17 16.14
N THR A 54 -4.62 1.99 16.17
CA THR A 54 -3.91 0.71 16.11
C THR A 54 -3.07 0.60 14.84
N LEU A 55 -3.66 0.89 13.67
CA LEU A 55 -2.91 0.88 12.40
C LEU A 55 -1.75 1.88 12.39
N ARG A 56 -1.96 3.09 12.94
CA ARG A 56 -0.89 4.09 13.07
C ARG A 56 0.28 3.57 13.91
N THR A 57 -0.01 2.90 15.01
CA THR A 57 1.00 2.32 15.90
C THR A 57 1.75 1.19 15.20
N CYS A 58 1.03 0.23 14.61
CA CYS A 58 1.65 -0.86 13.86
C CYS A 58 2.54 -0.35 12.72
N ARG A 59 2.08 0.66 11.96
CA ARG A 59 2.89 1.26 10.89
C ARG A 59 4.18 1.88 11.43
N LYS A 60 4.11 2.59 12.57
CA LYS A 60 5.30 3.18 13.21
C LYS A 60 6.28 2.10 13.67
N GLU A 61 5.78 1.00 14.24
CA GLU A 61 6.61 -0.13 14.67
C GLU A 61 7.34 -0.77 13.49
N VAL A 62 6.63 -1.07 12.40
CA VAL A 62 7.25 -1.58 11.16
C VAL A 62 8.26 -0.58 10.59
N GLY A 63 7.93 0.71 10.62
CA GLY A 63 8.84 1.78 10.22
C GLY A 63 10.13 1.81 11.03
N ASN A 64 10.04 1.67 12.35
CA ASN A 64 11.21 1.62 13.23
C ASN A 64 12.07 0.39 12.94
N ILE A 65 11.47 -0.78 12.68
CA ILE A 65 12.20 -1.99 12.27
C ILE A 65 13.00 -1.72 10.99
N LEU A 66 12.35 -1.12 9.97
CA LEU A 66 13.00 -0.78 8.71
C LEU A 66 14.15 0.21 8.91
N LEU A 67 13.92 1.32 9.62
CA LEU A 67 14.94 2.36 9.86
C LEU A 67 16.15 1.81 10.62
N ASN A 68 15.92 0.95 11.62
CA ASN A 68 16.98 0.26 12.33
C ASN A 68 17.78 -0.65 11.40
N HIS A 69 17.10 -1.39 10.52
CA HIS A 69 17.76 -2.27 9.56
C HIS A 69 18.67 -1.50 8.58
N ILE A 70 18.20 -0.34 8.09
CA ILE A 70 19.00 0.53 7.20
C ILE A 70 19.95 1.48 7.95
N ARG A 71 20.09 1.31 9.27
CA ARG A 71 20.99 2.09 10.15
C ARG A 71 20.76 3.61 10.08
N VAL A 72 19.51 4.03 9.91
CA VAL A 72 19.13 5.44 10.01
C VAL A 72 18.77 5.72 11.46
N SER A 73 19.65 6.43 12.18
CA SER A 73 19.44 6.85 13.57
C SER A 73 18.98 8.31 13.67
N ASP A 74 18.16 8.59 14.69
CA ASP A 74 17.78 9.95 15.05
C ASP A 74 18.94 10.71 15.70
N ASP A 75 19.63 11.55 14.93
CA ASP A 75 20.38 12.67 15.52
C ASP A 75 19.37 13.78 15.84
N SER A 76 18.85 13.77 17.07
CA SER A 76 17.93 14.78 17.57
C SER A 76 18.68 16.10 17.84
N GLY A 77 18.67 17.00 16.87
CA GLY A 77 19.23 18.35 16.98
C GLY A 77 18.32 19.43 16.43
N GLY A 78 17.46 19.99 17.30
CA GLY A 78 16.86 21.33 17.16
C GLY A 78 15.58 21.47 16.31
N GLU A 79 14.50 21.92 16.97
CA GLU A 79 13.26 22.62 16.54
C GLU A 79 12.52 22.33 15.22
N PHE A 80 13.08 21.56 14.29
CA PHE A 80 12.40 20.99 13.14
C PHE A 80 12.10 19.51 13.39
N ARG A 81 11.07 18.97 12.71
CA ARG A 81 10.90 17.50 12.58
C ARG A 81 12.25 16.88 12.27
N SER A 82 12.62 15.81 12.97
CA SER A 82 13.93 15.19 12.71
C SER A 82 14.04 14.81 11.23
N ARG A 83 15.27 14.80 10.68
CA ARG A 83 15.50 14.35 9.30
C ARG A 83 14.88 12.97 9.06
N THR A 84 14.92 12.11 10.08
CA THR A 84 14.26 10.80 10.12
C THR A 84 12.75 10.90 10.03
N GLU A 85 12.09 11.81 10.76
CA GLU A 85 10.63 11.99 10.69
C GLU A 85 10.19 12.49 9.30
N SER A 86 10.98 13.38 8.70
CA SER A 86 10.74 13.86 7.33
C SER A 86 10.93 12.74 6.30
N PHE A 87 12.00 11.95 6.44
CA PHE A 87 12.25 10.77 5.61
C PHE A 87 11.15 9.72 5.75
N TRP A 88 10.74 9.41 6.98
CA TRP A 88 9.63 8.52 7.29
C TRP A 88 8.33 8.98 6.63
N CYS A 89 8.04 10.29 6.69
CA CYS A 89 6.86 10.86 6.05
C CYS A 89 6.88 10.71 4.52
N CYS A 90 8.05 10.92 3.90
CA CYS A 90 8.23 10.68 2.46
C CYS A 90 8.01 9.20 2.12
N LEU A 91 8.72 8.32 2.84
CA LEU A 91 8.71 6.88 2.62
C LEU A 91 7.31 6.29 2.70
N LYS A 92 6.54 6.62 3.74
CA LYS A 92 5.17 6.08 3.90
C LYS A 92 4.25 6.52 2.75
N HIS A 93 4.38 7.74 2.24
CA HIS A 93 3.53 8.23 1.15
C HIS A 93 3.95 7.62 -0.19
N SER A 94 5.25 7.50 -0.45
CA SER A 94 5.75 6.81 -1.64
C SER A 94 5.33 5.34 -1.65
N ALA A 95 5.45 4.63 -0.52
CA ALA A 95 5.05 3.24 -0.40
C ALA A 95 3.53 3.08 -0.61
N MET A 96 2.72 3.93 0.03
CA MET A 96 1.26 3.92 -0.15
C MET A 96 0.84 4.24 -1.60
N ALA A 97 1.52 5.16 -2.27
CA ALA A 97 1.25 5.50 -3.67
C ALA A 97 1.40 4.30 -4.60
N LEU A 98 2.31 3.36 -4.30
CA LEU A 98 2.44 2.12 -5.07
C LEU A 98 1.13 1.33 -5.09
N ILE A 99 0.51 1.12 -3.94
CA ILE A 99 -0.77 0.39 -3.83
C ILE A 99 -1.91 1.20 -4.42
N HIS A 100 -1.94 2.50 -4.14
CA HIS A 100 -3.05 3.36 -4.54
C HIS A 100 -3.15 3.52 -6.06
N CYS A 101 -2.01 3.58 -6.78
CA CYS A 101 -2.00 3.58 -8.23
C CYS A 101 -2.71 2.35 -8.81
N ASP A 102 -2.47 1.16 -8.24
CA ASP A 102 -3.10 -0.07 -8.72
C ASP A 102 -4.59 -0.09 -8.43
N GLU A 103 -4.99 0.28 -7.21
CA GLU A 103 -6.40 0.34 -6.84
C GLU A 103 -7.17 1.34 -7.74
N VAL A 104 -6.57 2.50 -8.03
CA VAL A 104 -7.18 3.51 -8.91
C VAL A 104 -7.32 2.97 -10.34
N ILE A 105 -6.28 2.33 -10.88
CA ILE A 105 -6.32 1.75 -12.22
C ILE A 105 -7.41 0.66 -12.30
N GLU A 106 -7.48 -0.25 -11.32
CA GLU A 106 -8.51 -1.29 -11.25
C GLU A 106 -9.92 -0.71 -11.18
N LYS A 107 -10.14 0.31 -10.34
CA LYS A 107 -11.43 1.03 -10.23
C LYS A 107 -11.82 1.69 -11.54
N LEU A 108 -10.88 2.32 -12.25
CA LEU A 108 -11.13 2.97 -13.53
C LEU A 108 -11.44 1.94 -14.62
N ILE A 109 -10.65 0.87 -14.73
CA ILE A 109 -10.89 -0.24 -15.67
C ILE A 109 -12.31 -0.78 -15.46
N LYS A 110 -12.69 -1.09 -14.22
CA LYS A 110 -14.02 -1.59 -13.90
C LYS A 110 -15.12 -0.61 -14.31
N ARG A 111 -15.00 0.67 -13.93
CA ARG A 111 -16.01 1.69 -14.27
C ARG A 111 -16.16 1.90 -15.77
N LEU A 112 -15.07 1.90 -16.52
CA LEU A 112 -15.09 2.07 -17.97
C LEU A 112 -15.67 0.82 -18.66
N ALA A 113 -15.28 -0.38 -18.22
CA ALA A 113 -15.84 -1.63 -18.73
C ALA A 113 -17.36 -1.71 -18.47
N ASP A 114 -17.80 -1.37 -17.25
CA ASP A 114 -19.22 -1.31 -16.89
C ASP A 114 -19.96 -0.26 -17.74
N SER A 115 -19.32 0.88 -18.04
CA SER A 115 -19.90 1.91 -18.92
C SER A 115 -20.11 1.37 -20.32
N VAL A 116 -19.11 0.72 -20.92
CA VAL A 116 -19.19 0.12 -22.27
C VAL A 116 -20.33 -0.92 -22.35
N VAL A 117 -20.47 -1.77 -21.33
CA VAL A 117 -21.51 -2.81 -21.29
C VAL A 117 -22.90 -2.23 -21.05
N ASN A 118 -23.06 -1.30 -20.10
CA ASN A 118 -24.38 -0.85 -19.64
C ASN A 118 -24.98 0.29 -20.45
N THR A 119 -24.16 1.19 -21.00
CA THR A 119 -24.68 2.35 -21.75
C THR A 119 -24.93 2.04 -23.21
N GLY A 120 -24.45 0.89 -23.72
CA GLY A 120 -24.53 0.56 -25.14
C GLY A 120 -24.03 1.71 -25.99
N LEU A 121 -22.96 2.39 -25.55
CA LEU A 121 -22.24 3.46 -26.26
C LEU A 121 -22.23 3.04 -27.73
N ARG A 122 -23.10 3.67 -28.52
CA ARG A 122 -23.32 3.28 -29.92
C ARG A 122 -21.93 3.26 -30.55
N SER A 123 -21.61 2.17 -31.23
CA SER A 123 -20.28 1.87 -31.78
C SER A 123 -19.69 2.95 -32.70
N ASP A 124 -20.43 4.02 -32.95
CA ASP A 124 -20.21 5.02 -34.00
C ASP A 124 -20.12 6.46 -33.45
N SER A 125 -20.06 6.66 -32.12
CA SER A 125 -19.76 7.98 -31.51
C SER A 125 -18.29 8.06 -31.10
N THR A 126 -17.63 9.18 -31.39
CA THR A 126 -16.24 9.48 -31.00
C THR A 126 -15.98 9.18 -29.51
N ASP A 127 -16.95 9.49 -28.64
CA ASP A 127 -16.88 9.23 -27.19
C ASP A 127 -16.72 7.73 -26.85
N ALA A 128 -17.30 6.84 -27.65
CA ALA A 128 -17.21 5.39 -27.45
C ALA A 128 -15.81 4.86 -27.77
N ASP A 129 -15.15 5.45 -28.77
CA ASP A 129 -13.80 5.08 -29.18
C ASP A 129 -12.76 5.64 -28.21
N ASP A 130 -12.96 6.86 -27.71
CA ASP A 130 -12.11 7.46 -26.67
C ASP A 130 -12.15 6.64 -25.37
N VAL A 131 -13.33 6.18 -24.96
CA VAL A 131 -13.50 5.32 -23.77
C VAL A 131 -12.80 3.97 -23.94
N LYS A 132 -12.90 3.35 -25.12
CA LYS A 132 -12.20 2.08 -25.41
C LYS A 132 -10.69 2.25 -25.46
N LEU A 133 -10.21 3.35 -26.05
CA LEU A 133 -8.78 3.68 -26.10
C LEU A 133 -8.22 3.82 -24.68
N LEU A 134 -8.86 4.65 -23.85
CA LEU A 134 -8.45 4.84 -22.46
C LEU A 134 -8.50 3.53 -21.65
N LEU A 135 -9.53 2.70 -21.85
CA LEU A 135 -9.62 1.39 -21.21
C LEU A 135 -8.42 0.50 -21.59
N ASN A 136 -8.05 0.46 -22.87
CA ASN A 136 -6.90 -0.31 -23.33
C ASN A 136 -5.59 0.22 -22.74
N GLU A 137 -5.39 1.55 -22.73
CA GLU A 137 -4.20 2.17 -22.12
C GLU A 137 -4.07 1.85 -20.63
N LEU A 138 -5.18 1.89 -19.89
CA LEU A 138 -5.20 1.55 -18.47
C LEU A 138 -4.91 0.06 -18.22
N VAL A 139 -5.45 -0.83 -19.05
CA VAL A 139 -5.16 -2.28 -18.97
C VAL A 139 -3.68 -2.56 -19.23
N GLU A 140 -3.08 -1.92 -20.24
CA GLU A 140 -1.65 -2.07 -20.51
C GLU A 140 -0.78 -1.50 -19.39
N ALA A 141 -1.11 -0.32 -18.86
CA ALA A 141 -0.43 0.26 -17.70
C ALA A 141 -0.51 -0.66 -16.48
N TYR A 142 -1.67 -1.28 -16.22
CA TYR A 142 -1.84 -2.25 -15.15
C TYR A 142 -0.98 -3.50 -15.32
N LYS A 143 -0.93 -4.06 -16.55
CA LYS A 143 -0.08 -5.21 -16.87
C LYS A 143 1.39 -4.91 -16.60
N VAL A 144 1.90 -3.79 -17.10
CA VAL A 144 3.30 -3.37 -16.87
C VAL A 144 3.59 -3.28 -15.38
N ARG A 145 2.71 -2.63 -14.60
CA ARG A 145 2.88 -2.52 -13.15
C ARG A 145 2.86 -3.87 -12.45
N LYS A 146 1.98 -4.78 -12.87
CA LYS A 146 1.94 -6.14 -12.33
C LYS A 146 3.26 -6.87 -12.62
N THR A 147 3.76 -6.84 -13.85
CA THR A 147 5.05 -7.45 -14.21
C THR A 147 6.21 -6.89 -13.37
N LEU A 148 6.25 -5.58 -13.14
CA LEU A 148 7.27 -4.96 -12.30
C LEU A 148 7.22 -5.39 -10.82
N ARG A 149 6.06 -5.88 -10.34
CA ARG A 149 5.88 -6.33 -8.95
C ARG A 149 6.17 -7.80 -8.73
N VAL A 150 5.86 -8.66 -9.70
CA VAL A 150 6.15 -10.10 -9.58
C VAL A 150 7.64 -10.38 -9.85
N GLY A 151 8.39 -9.39 -10.33
CA GLY A 151 9.72 -9.61 -10.85
C GLY A 151 9.66 -10.35 -12.18
N PHE A 152 10.75 -10.31 -12.93
CA PHE A 152 10.97 -11.31 -13.97
C PHE A 152 11.12 -12.65 -13.26
N ASP A 153 10.02 -13.39 -13.09
CA ASP A 153 10.06 -14.84 -12.90
C ASP A 153 10.56 -15.47 -14.21
N GLU A 154 11.81 -15.18 -14.57
CA GLU A 154 12.58 -15.98 -15.52
C GLU A 154 13.54 -16.85 -14.71
N ASP A 155 13.20 -18.14 -14.70
CA ASP A 155 14.06 -19.29 -14.43
C ASP A 155 14.61 -19.51 -13.00
N TYR A 156 13.83 -20.28 -12.21
CA TYR A 156 14.37 -21.28 -11.27
C TYR A 156 13.74 -22.66 -11.53
#